data_AF-A0A7C8ZMU7-F1
#
_entry.id   AF-A0A7C8ZMU7-F1
#
_cell.length_a   1.000
_cell.length_b   1.000
_cell.length_c   1.000
_cell.angle_alpha   90.00
_cell.angle_beta   90.00
_cell.angle_gamma   90.00
#
_symmetry.space_group_name_H-M   'P 1'
#
loop_
_entity.id
_entity.type
_entity.pdbx_description
1 polymer ?
#
loop_
_entity_poly.entity_id
_entity_poly.type
_entity_poly.pdbx_seq_one_letter_code
_entity_poly.pdbx_strand_id
1 'polypeptide(L)'
;MPYCTVTGAGDDGLAAEESEIKIFYRTYGHGPIKVLLIIGLAGTHDSWGPQIRGLAGTDNPNDEKSTVDDEDSCNAGGVEVCAFDNRGMGRSSVPTKRSEYT
;
A
#
# COMPACT_ATOMS: atom_id res chain seq x y z
N MET A 1 7.11 -1.09 -7.52
CA MET A 1 6.42 -2.36 -7.27
C MET A 1 5.60 -2.19 -5.98
N PRO A 2 4.27 -2.34 -6.04
CA PRO A 2 3.37 -1.98 -4.94
C PRO A 2 3.22 -3.08 -3.88
N TYR A 3 4.32 -3.76 -3.53
CA TYR A 3 4.31 -4.87 -2.56
C TYR A 3 5.45 -4.75 -1.57
N CYS A 4 5.17 -5.04 -0.30
CA CYS A 4 6.14 -5.14 0.78
C CYS A 4 6.11 -6.56 1.36
N THR A 5 7.26 -7.23 1.38
CA THR A 5 7.41 -8.54 2.02
C THR A 5 7.57 -8.36 3.53
N VAL A 6 6.74 -9.04 4.32
CA VAL A 6 6.73 -8.92 5.79
C VAL A 6 7.18 -10.18 6.53
N THR A 7 7.44 -11.28 5.82
CA THR A 7 8.07 -12.49 6.36
C THR A 7 9.58 -12.42 6.22
N GLY A 8 10.31 -12.81 7.27
CA GLY A 8 11.76 -12.97 7.19
C GLY A 8 12.16 -14.10 6.25
N ALA A 9 13.32 -13.99 5.60
CA ALA A 9 13.89 -15.08 4.82
C ALA A 9 14.06 -16.30 5.74
N GLY A 10 13.27 -17.36 5.49
CA GLY A 10 13.48 -18.64 6.15
C GLY A 10 14.83 -19.22 5.73
N ASP A 11 15.64 -19.61 6.69
CA ASP A 11 17.00 -20.16 6.53
C ASP A 11 17.02 -21.59 5.93
N ASP A 12 16.00 -22.00 5.17
CA ASP A 12 15.96 -23.34 4.59
C ASP A 12 15.44 -23.30 3.16
N GLY A 13 16.36 -23.55 2.23
CA GLY A 13 16.25 -23.31 0.78
C GLY A 13 15.29 -24.23 0.01
N LEU A 14 14.17 -24.63 0.59
CA LEU A 14 13.14 -25.41 -0.09
C LEU A 14 11.75 -24.89 0.32
N ALA A 15 11.04 -24.29 -0.65
CA ALA A 15 9.67 -23.73 -0.58
C ALA A 15 9.47 -22.28 -0.03
N ALA A 16 10.40 -21.37 -0.31
CA ALA A 16 10.35 -19.98 0.17
C ALA A 16 9.23 -19.08 -0.44
N GLU A 17 8.69 -19.40 -1.62
CA GLU A 17 7.69 -18.55 -2.30
C GLU A 17 6.27 -18.68 -1.72
N GLU A 18 5.88 -19.86 -1.22
CA GLU A 18 4.52 -20.08 -0.69
C GLU A 18 4.33 -19.55 0.73
N SER A 19 5.43 -19.32 1.46
CA SER A 19 5.41 -18.77 2.82
C SER A 19 5.57 -17.26 2.86
N GLU A 20 5.84 -16.62 1.72
CA GLU A 20 6.12 -15.18 1.67
C GLU A 20 4.83 -14.35 1.79
N ILE A 21 4.67 -13.65 2.92
CA ILE A 21 3.53 -12.74 3.11
C ILE A 21 3.88 -11.40 2.45
N LYS A 22 3.10 -11.03 1.44
CA LYS A 22 3.22 -9.79 0.68
C LYS A 22 2.04 -8.88 1.02
N ILE A 23 2.34 -7.65 1.39
CA ILE A 23 1.36 -6.59 1.65
C ILE A 23 1.31 -5.66 0.45
N PHE A 24 0.16 -5.59 -0.20
CA PHE A 24 -0.08 -4.64 -1.27
C PHE A 24 -0.28 -3.23 -0.70
N TYR A 25 0.41 -2.24 -1.26
CA TYR A 25 0.27 -0.84 -0.88
C TYR A 25 0.31 0.08 -2.09
N ARG A 26 -0.29 1.26 -1.96
CA ARG A 26 -0.19 2.36 -2.93
C ARG A 26 0.14 3.66 -2.24
N THR A 27 0.88 4.52 -2.95
CA THR A 27 1.22 5.87 -2.52
C THR A 27 0.55 6.90 -3.43
N TYR A 28 0.18 8.04 -2.86
CA TYR A 28 -0.55 9.12 -3.53
C TYR A 28 0.01 10.46 -3.09
N GLY A 29 0.19 11.37 -4.06
CA GLY A 29 0.76 12.70 -3.82
C GLY A 29 2.24 12.65 -3.44
N HIS A 30 2.86 13.82 -3.31
CA HIS A 30 4.26 13.93 -2.94
C HIS A 30 4.43 15.03 -1.88
N GLY A 31 5.27 14.76 -0.90
CA GLY A 31 5.66 15.78 0.07
C GLY A 31 6.29 15.23 1.34
N PRO A 32 6.72 16.13 2.24
CA PRO A 32 7.47 15.77 3.44
C PRO A 32 6.59 15.14 4.54
N ILE A 33 5.29 15.44 4.55
CA ILE A 33 4.34 14.87 5.52
C ILE A 33 3.90 13.49 5.00
N LYS A 34 4.15 12.45 5.79
CA LYS A 34 3.78 11.07 5.45
C LYS A 34 2.57 10.65 6.28
N VAL A 35 1.52 10.16 5.62
CA VAL A 35 0.31 9.65 6.27
C VAL A 35 0.12 8.18 5.88
N LEU A 36 -0.06 7.31 6.87
CA LEU A 36 -0.37 5.90 6.67
C LEU A 36 -1.84 5.65 7.03
N LEU A 37 -2.62 5.13 6.08
CA LEU A 37 -4.02 4.77 6.29
C LEU A 37 -4.16 3.26 6.46
N ILE A 38 -4.61 2.83 7.63
CA ILE A 38 -4.82 1.42 7.98
C ILE A 38 -6.32 1.14 7.94
N ILE A 39 -6.75 0.28 7.02
CA ILE A 39 -8.17 -0.02 6.85
C ILE A 39 -8.72 -0.89 7.99
N GLY A 40 -10.01 -0.70 8.29
CA GLY A 40 -10.74 -1.53 9.24
C GLY A 40 -11.04 -2.95 8.72
N LEU A 41 -11.81 -3.70 9.50
CA LEU A 41 -12.20 -5.07 9.18
C LEU A 41 -12.86 -5.17 7.79
N ALA A 42 -12.40 -6.13 6.99
CA ALA A 42 -12.97 -6.48 5.67
C ALA A 42 -12.95 -5.36 4.62
N GLY A 43 -12.22 -4.27 4.83
CA GLY A 43 -11.99 -3.24 3.83
C GLY A 43 -10.68 -3.43 3.05
N THR A 44 -10.57 -2.71 1.93
CA THR A 44 -9.35 -2.58 1.12
C THR A 44 -8.89 -1.11 1.08
N HIS A 45 -7.69 -0.86 0.60
CA HIS A 45 -7.13 0.48 0.41
C HIS A 45 -8.04 1.42 -0.39
N ASP A 46 -8.81 0.90 -1.36
CA ASP A 46 -9.77 1.67 -2.17
C ASP A 46 -10.83 2.39 -1.32
N SER A 47 -11.14 1.86 -0.13
CA SER A 47 -12.12 2.44 0.79
C SER A 47 -11.70 3.81 1.34
N TRP A 48 -10.41 4.16 1.21
CA TRP A 48 -9.85 5.44 1.62
C TRP A 48 -9.91 6.54 0.55
N GLY A 49 -10.50 6.28 -0.62
CA GLY A 49 -10.51 7.22 -1.76
C GLY A 49 -10.84 8.67 -1.39
N PRO A 50 -11.94 8.96 -0.65
CA PRO A 50 -12.27 10.32 -0.22
C PRO A 50 -11.18 10.97 0.67
N GLN A 51 -10.59 10.21 1.59
CA GLN A 51 -9.55 10.68 2.50
C GLN A 51 -8.23 10.91 1.76
N ILE A 52 -7.87 10.02 0.84
CA ILE A 52 -6.69 10.15 -0.03
C ILE A 52 -6.81 11.43 -0.85
N ARG A 53 -7.93 11.66 -1.53
CA ARG A 53 -8.16 12.87 -2.31
C ARG A 53 -8.10 14.13 -1.45
N GLY A 54 -8.67 14.10 -0.25
CA GLY A 54 -8.64 15.23 0.68
C GLY A 54 -7.26 15.55 1.25
N LEU A 55 -6.39 14.55 1.44
CA LEU A 55 -5.06 14.71 2.02
C LEU A 55 -3.98 14.97 0.96
N ALA A 56 -3.95 14.15 -0.10
CA ALA A 56 -2.93 14.18 -1.14
C ALA A 56 -3.29 15.08 -2.33
N GLY A 57 -4.55 15.55 -2.41
CA GLY A 57 -5.06 16.32 -3.56
C GLY A 57 -5.33 15.49 -4.82
N THR A 58 -5.00 14.20 -4.80
CA THR A 58 -5.15 13.27 -5.92
C THR A 58 -5.53 11.88 -5.41
N ASP A 59 -6.29 11.14 -6.21
CA ASP A 59 -6.53 9.70 -6.08
C ASP A 59 -5.77 8.89 -7.14
N ASN A 60 -4.95 9.55 -7.96
CA ASN A 60 -4.04 8.88 -8.89
C ASN A 60 -2.82 8.33 -8.12
N PRO A 61 -2.55 7.02 -8.19
CA PRO A 61 -1.37 6.42 -7.58
C PRO A 61 -0.07 6.98 -8.19
N ASN A 62 0.96 7.16 -7.36
CA ASN A 62 2.26 7.67 -7.81
C ASN A 62 2.99 6.71 -8.77
N ASP A 63 2.67 5.40 -8.74
CA ASP A 63 3.26 4.41 -9.64
C ASP A 63 2.55 4.32 -11.00
N GLU A 64 1.36 4.90 -11.13
CA GLU A 64 0.65 5.05 -12.40
C GLU A 64 1.19 6.30 -13.11
N LYS A 65 2.18 6.08 -13.98
CA LYS A 65 2.88 7.11 -14.75
C LYS A 65 1.87 7.98 -15.52
N SER A 66 1.62 9.21 -15.05
CA SER A 66 0.88 10.19 -15.82
C SER A 66 1.71 10.57 -17.05
N THR A 67 1.11 10.49 -18.25
CA THR A 67 1.74 10.98 -19.50
C THR A 67 1.63 12.50 -19.65
N VAL A 68 1.21 13.18 -18.60
CA VAL A 68 1.03 14.62 -18.52
C VAL A 68 1.81 15.05 -17.29
N ASP A 69 2.87 15.81 -17.53
CA ASP A 69 3.60 16.55 -16.50
C ASP A 69 2.58 17.50 -15.85
N ASP A 70 2.00 17.05 -14.74
CA ASP A 70 1.10 17.85 -13.92
C ASP A 70 1.97 18.85 -13.15
N GLU A 71 2.31 19.95 -13.82
CA GLU A 71 3.13 21.05 -13.29
C GLU A 71 2.48 21.75 -12.07
N ASP A 72 1.33 21.28 -11.57
CA ASP A 72 0.60 21.90 -10.44
C ASP A 72 0.83 21.18 -9.10
N SER A 73 1.63 20.11 -9.04
CA SER A 73 1.92 19.40 -7.78
C SER A 73 3.06 20.02 -6.94
N CYS A 74 3.42 21.28 -7.18
CA CYS A 74 4.41 22.01 -6.38
C CYS A 74 3.78 22.76 -5.19
N ASN A 75 2.90 22.12 -4.42
CA ASN A 75 2.60 22.60 -3.07
C ASN A 75 3.74 22.18 -2.14
N ALA A 76 4.61 23.14 -1.80
CA ALA A 76 5.76 22.97 -0.90
C ALA A 76 5.41 22.50 0.54
N GLY A 77 4.15 22.17 0.81
CA GLY A 77 3.65 21.54 2.05
C GLY A 77 2.87 20.23 1.81
N GLY A 78 3.08 19.55 0.69
CA GLY A 78 2.31 18.38 0.26
C GLY A 78 2.35 17.20 1.24
N VAL A 79 1.28 16.39 1.19
CA VAL A 79 1.15 15.13 1.93
C VAL A 79 1.35 13.97 0.96
N GLU A 80 2.21 13.03 1.32
CA GLU A 80 2.24 11.72 0.67
C GLU A 80 1.45 10.74 1.53
N VAL A 81 0.42 10.16 0.95
CA VAL A 81 -0.44 9.18 1.61
C VAL A 81 -0.06 7.79 1.16
N CYS A 82 0.10 6.86 2.09
CA CYS A 82 0.23 5.43 1.84
C CYS A 82 -0.99 4.71 2.38
N ALA A 83 -1.63 3.89 1.54
CA ALA A 83 -2.73 3.01 1.93
C ALA A 83 -2.39 1.57 1.51
N PHE A 84 -2.72 0.60 2.35
CA PHE A 84 -2.42 -0.81 2.09
C PHE A 84 -3.59 -1.72 2.43
N ASP A 85 -3.58 -2.90 1.81
CA ASP A 85 -4.52 -3.97 2.12
C ASP A 85 -3.98 -4.81 3.28
N ASN A 86 -4.76 -4.98 4.35
CA ASN A 86 -4.40 -5.87 5.44
C ASN A 86 -4.14 -7.30 4.92
N ARG A 87 -3.28 -8.06 5.61
CA ARG A 87 -3.11 -9.50 5.35
C ARG A 87 -4.47 -10.20 5.35
N GLY A 88 -4.76 -10.99 4.31
CA GLY A 88 -6.04 -11.66 4.13
C GLY A 88 -7.12 -10.84 3.41
N MET A 89 -6.82 -9.61 2.97
CA MET A 89 -7.76 -8.73 2.27
C MET A 89 -7.18 -8.21 0.96
N GLY A 90 -8.07 -7.87 0.03
CA GLY A 90 -7.73 -7.19 -1.22
C GLY A 90 -6.67 -7.93 -2.02
N ARG A 91 -5.57 -7.23 -2.31
CA ARG A 91 -4.46 -7.70 -3.15
C ARG A 91 -3.27 -8.23 -2.34
N SER A 92 -3.34 -8.19 -1.01
CA SER A 92 -2.33 -8.77 -0.11
C SER A 92 -2.43 -10.29 -0.05
N SER A 93 -1.36 -10.96 0.41
CA SER A 93 -1.37 -12.41 0.64
C SER A 93 -2.51 -12.81 1.57
N VAL A 94 -3.16 -13.95 1.26
CA VAL A 94 -4.23 -14.55 2.06
C VAL A 94 -3.71 -15.86 2.67
N PRO A 95 -3.22 -15.83 3.93
CA PRO A 95 -2.77 -17.04 4.57
C PRO A 95 -3.90 -18.05 4.71
N THR A 96 -3.58 -19.32 4.49
CA THR A 96 -4.55 -20.42 4.48
C THR A 96 -4.58 -21.17 5.81
N LYS A 97 -3.52 -21.04 6.62
CA LYS A 97 -3.43 -21.66 7.95
C LYS A 97 -3.55 -20.60 9.02
N ARG A 98 -4.28 -20.93 10.10
CA ARG A 98 -4.43 -20.04 11.26
C ARG A 98 -3.08 -19.65 11.88
N SER A 99 -2.09 -20.55 11.86
CA SER A 99 -0.74 -20.30 12.37
C SER A 99 0.00 -19.20 11.61
N GLU A 100 -0.37 -18.93 10.36
CA GLU A 100 0.25 -17.86 9.55
C GLU A 100 -0.34 -16.47 9.88
N TYR A 101 -1.34 -16.42 10.78
CA TYR A 101 -1.91 -15.18 11.30
C TYR A 101 -1.29 -14.70 12.62
N THR A 102 -0.47 -15.53 13.27
CA THR A 102 0.14 -15.28 14.60
C THR A 102 1.65 -15.36 14.49
#